data_AF-A0A8X7PZN0-F1
#
_entry.id   AF-A0A8X7PZN0-F1
#
_cell.length_a   1.000
_cell.length_b   1.000
_cell.length_c   1.000
_cell.angle_alpha   90.00
_cell.angle_beta   90.00
_cell.angle_gamma   90.00
#
_symmetry.space_group_name_H-M   'P 1'
#
loop_
_entity.id
_entity.type
_entity.pdbx_description
1 polymer ?
#
loop_
_entity_poly.entity_id
_entity_poly.type
_entity_poly.pdbx_seq_one_letter_code
_entity_poly.pdbx_strand_id
1 'polypeptide(L)'
;MYIFRWMDKKKMVFSPSQLELFVDLLGELKGAEAALAYFDKVEPNFDEMDAEAKNRPAYLKLLYWFRVKEESQTSGARTHVLKFPKCDDNWNVLK
;
A
#
# COMPACT_ATOMS: atom_id res chain seq x y z
N MET A 1 -2.68 9.00 17.30
CA MET A 1 -3.51 9.56 16.20
C MET A 1 -4.94 9.07 16.35
N TYR A 2 -5.86 9.97 16.72
CA TYR A 2 -7.23 9.68 17.16
C TYR A 2 -8.17 9.24 16.01
N ILE A 3 -7.95 9.78 14.82
CA ILE A 3 -8.77 9.55 13.62
C ILE A 3 -8.76 8.06 13.20
N PHE A 4 -7.60 7.41 13.16
CA PHE A 4 -7.49 5.99 12.78
C PHE A 4 -8.23 5.06 13.74
N ARG A 5 -8.08 5.28 15.06
CA ARG A 5 -8.77 4.47 16.06
C ARG A 5 -10.28 4.67 16.01
N TRP A 6 -10.73 5.87 15.67
CA TRP A 6 -12.15 6.16 15.48
C TRP A 6 -12.71 5.48 14.23
N MET A 7 -11.97 5.47 13.11
CA MET A 7 -12.35 4.79 11.87
C MET A 7 -12.43 3.27 12.04
N ASP A 8 -11.41 2.66 12.67
CA ASP A 8 -11.42 1.22 13.02
C ASP A 8 -12.64 0.86 13.87
N LYS A 9 -12.96 1.70 14.87
CA LYS A 9 -14.13 1.51 15.73
C LYS A 9 -15.45 1.60 14.95
N LYS A 10 -15.47 2.35 13.85
CA LYS A 10 -16.66 2.56 13.03
C LYS A 10 -16.80 1.55 11.89
N LYS A 11 -15.82 0.67 11.66
CA LYS A 11 -15.79 -0.27 10.51
C LYS A 11 -16.14 0.44 9.21
N MET A 12 -15.54 1.61 8.98
CA MET A 12 -15.80 2.37 7.76
C MET A 12 -15.37 1.56 6.55
N VAL A 13 -16.29 1.37 5.61
CA VAL A 13 -15.98 0.86 4.27
C VAL A 13 -15.45 2.05 3.48
N PHE A 14 -14.20 1.98 3.05
CA PHE A 14 -13.61 3.04 2.24
C PHE A 14 -14.01 2.88 0.78
N SER A 15 -14.18 4.02 0.09
CA SER A 15 -14.02 4.00 -1.35
C SER A 15 -12.55 3.71 -1.72
N PRO A 16 -12.28 3.21 -2.93
CA PRO A 16 -10.92 3.04 -3.46
C PRO A 16 -9.98 4.22 -3.20
N SER A 17 -10.42 5.42 -3.58
CA SER A 17 -9.63 6.65 -3.47
C SER A 17 -9.40 7.08 -2.03
N GLN A 18 -10.35 6.78 -1.14
CA GLN A 18 -10.17 7.02 0.29
C GLN A 18 -9.11 6.08 0.84
N LEU A 19 -9.20 4.78 0.57
CA LEU A 19 -8.21 3.81 1.02
C LEU A 19 -6.80 4.17 0.54
N GLU A 20 -6.66 4.60 -0.72
CA GLU A 20 -5.40 5.08 -1.28
C GLU A 20 -4.80 6.23 -0.47
N LEU A 21 -5.59 7.29 -0.25
CA LEU A 21 -5.15 8.45 0.54
C LEU A 21 -4.74 8.04 1.95
N PHE A 22 -5.45 7.09 2.56
CA PHE A 22 -5.15 6.62 3.91
C PHE A 22 -3.86 5.82 3.99
N VAL A 23 -3.62 4.91 3.04
CA VAL A 23 -2.36 4.17 2.95
C VAL A 23 -1.19 5.11 2.74
N ASP A 24 -1.37 6.14 1.90
CA ASP A 24 -0.35 7.15 1.64
C ASP A 24 0.03 7.94 2.90
N LEU A 25 -0.97 8.46 3.63
CA LEU A 25 -0.76 9.19 4.88
C LEU A 25 -0.15 8.30 5.98
N LEU A 26 -0.52 7.02 6.04
CA LEU A 26 0.10 6.08 6.98
C LEU A 26 1.57 5.82 6.65
N GLY A 27 1.89 5.68 5.36
CA GLY A 27 3.25 5.56 4.87
C GLY A 27 4.09 6.76 5.26
N GLU A 28 3.57 7.96 5.06
CA GLU A 28 4.24 9.22 5.41
C GLU A 28 4.44 9.39 6.92
N LEU A 29 3.39 9.18 7.72
CA LEU A 29 3.42 9.49 9.16
C LEU A 29 4.04 8.39 10.03
N LYS A 30 3.96 7.13 9.59
CA LYS A 30 4.34 5.96 10.41
C LYS A 30 5.25 4.96 9.68
N GLY A 31 5.48 5.14 8.39
CA GLY A 31 6.30 4.27 7.57
C GLY A 31 5.53 3.14 6.88
N ALA A 32 6.19 2.55 5.87
CA ALA A 32 5.64 1.52 5.00
C ALA A 32 5.03 0.32 5.74
N GLU A 33 5.66 -0.15 6.83
CA GLU A 33 5.17 -1.30 7.62
C GLU A 33 3.81 -1.01 8.27
N ALA A 34 3.61 0.22 8.75
CA ALA A 34 2.34 0.62 9.34
C ALA A 34 1.23 0.74 8.29
N ALA A 35 1.60 1.17 7.07
CA ALA A 35 0.70 1.22 5.93
C ALA A 35 0.29 -0.20 5.46
N LEU A 36 1.25 -1.13 5.38
CA LEU A 36 1.01 -2.54 5.04
C LEU A 36 0.07 -3.20 6.05
N ALA A 37 0.40 -3.09 7.35
CA ALA A 37 -0.41 -3.72 8.40
C ALA A 37 -1.86 -3.19 8.43
N TYR A 38 -2.08 -1.94 8.00
CA TYR A 38 -3.42 -1.41 7.84
C TYR A 38 -4.12 -1.95 6.59
N PHE A 39 -3.43 -1.94 5.44
CA PHE A 39 -3.95 -2.44 4.18
C PHE A 39 -4.40 -3.90 4.27
N ASP A 40 -3.60 -4.77 4.91
CA ASP A 40 -3.91 -6.19 5.11
C ASP A 40 -5.14 -6.45 5.99
N LYS A 41 -5.52 -5.47 6.82
CA LYS A 41 -6.65 -5.57 7.75
C LYS A 41 -7.97 -5.12 7.12
N VAL A 42 -7.92 -4.30 6.08
CA VAL A 42 -9.10 -3.67 5.48
C VAL A 42 -9.75 -4.62 4.47
N GLU A 43 -11.07 -4.79 4.58
CA GLU A 43 -11.86 -5.51 3.58
C GLU A 43 -12.19 -4.62 2.37
N PRO A 44 -12.28 -5.20 1.16
CA PRO A 44 -12.03 -6.61 0.82
C PRO A 44 -10.53 -6.95 0.78
N ASN A 45 -10.20 -8.22 1.03
CA ASN A 45 -8.84 -8.72 0.83
C ASN A 45 -8.39 -8.40 -0.61
N PHE A 46 -7.19 -7.86 -0.73
CA PHE A 46 -6.59 -7.58 -2.02
C PHE A 46 -6.17 -8.89 -2.69
N ASP A 47 -6.68 -9.15 -3.90
CA ASP A 47 -6.13 -10.15 -4.79
C ASP A 47 -5.22 -9.45 -5.80
N GLU A 48 -3.92 -9.70 -5.69
CA GLU A 48 -2.92 -9.13 -6.60
C GLU A 48 -3.12 -9.58 -8.05
N MET A 49 -3.78 -10.73 -8.26
CA MET A 49 -4.06 -11.27 -9.60
C MET A 49 -5.32 -10.65 -10.23
N ASP A 50 -6.11 -9.91 -9.45
CA ASP A 50 -7.27 -9.16 -9.94
C ASP A 50 -6.83 -7.77 -10.43
N ALA A 51 -6.67 -7.63 -11.74
CA ALA A 51 -6.30 -6.36 -12.37
C ALA A 51 -7.34 -5.25 -12.13
N GLU A 52 -8.60 -5.61 -11.91
CA GLU A 52 -9.72 -4.71 -11.66
C GLU A 52 -9.97 -4.47 -10.16
N ALA A 53 -9.07 -4.97 -9.30
CA ALA A 53 -9.15 -4.81 -7.86
C ALA A 53 -9.24 -3.33 -7.51
N LYS A 54 -10.35 -2.97 -6.87
CA LYS A 54 -10.68 -1.61 -6.47
C LYS A 54 -9.66 -0.98 -5.52
N ASN A 55 -8.93 -1.77 -4.75
CA ASN A 55 -7.87 -1.36 -3.82
C ASN A 55 -6.46 -1.37 -4.45
N ARG A 56 -6.32 -1.67 -5.75
CA ARG A 56 -5.05 -1.63 -6.48
C ARG A 56 -4.32 -0.28 -6.40
N PRO A 57 -4.98 0.90 -6.47
CA PRO A 57 -4.29 2.19 -6.29
C PRO A 57 -3.62 2.32 -4.92
N ALA A 58 -4.27 1.84 -3.86
CA ALA A 58 -3.72 1.82 -2.52
C ALA A 58 -2.53 0.84 -2.39
N TYR A 59 -2.59 -0.32 -3.06
CA TYR A 59 -1.46 -1.23 -3.16
C TYR A 59 -0.24 -0.59 -3.86
N LEU A 60 -0.46 0.15 -4.95
CA LEU A 60 0.62 0.88 -5.63
C LEU A 60 1.29 1.93 -4.73
N LYS A 61 0.52 2.63 -3.88
CA LYS A 61 1.07 3.54 -2.86
C LYS A 61 1.93 2.79 -1.84
N LEU A 62 1.49 1.61 -1.42
CA LEU A 62 2.27 0.79 -0.50
C LEU A 62 3.63 0.40 -1.10
N LEU A 63 3.65 -0.02 -2.37
CA LEU A 63 4.89 -0.34 -3.09
C LEU A 63 5.83 0.87 -3.20
N TYR A 64 5.27 2.06 -3.48
CA TYR A 64 6.04 3.30 -3.47
C TYR A 64 6.75 3.52 -2.13
N TRP A 65 6.04 3.36 -1.00
CA TRP A 65 6.63 3.54 0.32
C TRP A 65 7.72 2.52 0.64
N PHE A 66 7.58 1.26 0.22
CA PHE A 66 8.64 0.28 0.37
C PHE A 66 9.89 0.65 -0.43
N ARG A 67 9.73 1.12 -1.67
CA ARG A 67 10.84 1.58 -2.51
C ARG A 67 11.57 2.80 -1.93
N VAL A 68 10.82 3.80 -1.46
CA VAL A 68 11.40 5.00 -0.82
C VAL A 68 12.14 4.63 0.48
N LYS A 69 11.63 3.65 1.24
CA LYS A 69 12.32 3.15 2.44
C LYS A 69 13.62 2.41 2.11
N GLU A 70 13.69 1.70 0.98
CA GLU A 70 14.91 1.03 0.51
C GLU A 70 15.98 2.03 0.09
N GLU A 71 15.59 3.08 -0.66
CA GLU A 71 16.50 4.15 -1.07
C GLU A 71 17.10 4.90 0.14
N SER A 72 16.30 5.16 1.16
CA SER A 72 16.75 5.78 2.42
C SER A 72 17.56 4.83 3.33
N GLN A 73 17.54 3.52 3.08
CA GLN A 73 18.29 2.49 3.82
C GLN A 73 19.52 1.95 3.08
N THR A 74 19.92 2.51 1.92
CA THR A 74 21.16 2.15 1.21
C THR A 74 22.46 2.62 1.92
N SER A 75 22.47 2.62 3.27
CA SER A 75 23.70 2.40 4.06
C SER A 75 23.69 1.09 4.87
N GLY A 76 22.64 0.26 4.82
CA GLY A 76 22.61 -1.00 5.57
C GLY A 76 21.48 -1.94 5.16
N ALA A 77 21.85 -3.00 4.45
CA ALA A 77 20.97 -4.01 3.88
C ALA A 77 20.00 -4.68 4.89
N ARG A 78 18.70 -4.66 4.57
CA ARG A 78 17.74 -5.71 4.91
C ARG A 78 16.77 -5.92 3.76
N THR A 79 16.95 -7.01 3.04
CA THR A 79 16.06 -7.43 1.94
C THR A 79 14.75 -7.96 2.53
N HIS A 80 13.73 -7.10 2.60
CA HIS A 80 12.36 -7.62 2.72
C HIS A 80 11.99 -8.20 1.35
N VAL A 81 12.01 -9.53 1.23
CA VAL A 81 11.56 -10.21 0.02
C VAL A 81 10.03 -10.14 -0.02
N LEU A 82 9.50 -9.00 -0.49
CA LEU A 82 8.19 -8.99 -1.13
C LEU A 82 8.32 -9.90 -2.35
N LYS A 83 7.55 -10.99 -2.40
CA LYS A 83 7.47 -11.83 -3.59
C LYS A 83 6.68 -11.06 -4.63
N PHE A 84 7.35 -10.17 -5.35
CA PHE A 84 6.78 -9.53 -6.52
C PHE A 84 6.43 -10.61 -7.56
N PRO A 85 5.18 -10.71 -8.04
CA PRO A 85 4.96 -11.21 -9.37
C PRO A 85 5.77 -10.31 -10.31
N LYS A 86 6.51 -10.91 -11.25
CA LYS A 86 7.18 -10.13 -12.30
C LYS A 86 6.10 -9.35 -13.04
N CYS A 87 6.01 -8.05 -12.76
CA CYS A 87 5.23 -7.14 -13.58
C CYS A 87 6.08 -6.92 -14.84
N ASP A 88 5.63 -7.43 -15.98
CA ASP A 88 6.31 -7.18 -17.24
C ASP A 88 6.42 -5.66 -17.42
N ASP A 89 7.65 -5.15 -17.56
CA ASP A 89 8.03 -3.73 -17.58
C ASP A 89 7.54 -2.96 -18.83
N ASN A 90 6.43 -3.38 -19.43
CA ASN A 90 5.94 -2.78 -20.67
C ASN A 90 5.07 -1.54 -20.39
N TRP A 91 5.73 -0.42 -20.09
CA TRP A 91 5.12 0.91 -19.95
C TRP A 91 4.51 1.46 -21.27
N ASN A 92 4.59 0.74 -22.39
CA ASN A 92 4.12 1.21 -23.70
C ASN A 92 2.66 0.90 -24.04
N VAL A 93 1.83 0.40 -23.11
CA VAL A 93 0.45 -0.02 -23.41
C VAL A 93 -0.61 1.04 -23.06
N LEU A 94 -0.20 2.26 -22.69
CA LEU A 94 -1.10 3.40 -22.52
C LEU A 94 -0.75 4.51 -23.53
N LYS A 95 -1.18 4.30 -24.78
CA LYS A 95 -1.35 5.36 -25.79
C LYS A 95 -2.81 5.42 -26.24
#